data_AF-B1LWP1-F1
#
_entry.id   AF-B1LWP1-F1
#
_cell.length_a   1.000
_cell.length_b   1.000
_cell.length_c   1.000
_cell.angle_alpha   90.00
_cell.angle_beta   90.00
_cell.angle_gamma   90.00
#
_symmetry.space_group_name_H-M   'P 1'
#
loop_
_entity.id
_entity.type
_entity.pdbx_description
1 polymer ?
#
loop_
_entity_poly.entity_id
_entity_poly.type
_entity_poly.pdbx_seq_one_letter_code
_entity_poly.pdbx_strand_id
1 'polypeptide(L)'
;MARPGNPRPDLGVDPAYPPLKARIIARTGHHYYIDKDELLIERLHRRFRAAAVADCAAYAALLSSGAEGEAEWARLEAEITVGETFFFRYAEQFNALRATILPALIAARASERVLRIWSAGCSTGAEPYSLAILVHELLGDARSDWRVSILGTDISVEALATARAAEYGRWALRTMPPEDRLRYFTRLPAAPGIRREGGYALRPEYRGSVRFERGNLLNLVEPGPPQGEPFDLILCRNVLIYFDARTVAAVVRGLGRRLRPEGWLLLGHAEPSPAFASFLDAVSLPGTVAYRPRADAPPVALPGTPVPDPAPSTGQVPGPPARDPGPGASAGASSGVSGAGLPDATVVPAPDPVAAPGTAPVPDAPGTRDHGAVLDEACDLDRIRALADSGETGAAWRALRAALDRDPTDTALRFYEGLLARTLGRDAEAERALRAALYLDRSFVMAHYHLGLLLIALQRPSEAVRALDNAVALSQALGPDTALPEGDGASAGEIAASAAAARAALGGVGSRRS
;
A
#
# COMPACT_ATOMS: atom_id res chain seq x y z
N MET A 1 10.55 34.66 -23.98
CA MET A 1 11.03 34.97 -22.62
C MET A 1 10.06 34.37 -21.62
N ALA A 2 10.49 33.37 -20.84
CA ALA A 2 9.74 32.98 -19.64
C ALA A 2 9.90 34.07 -18.57
N ARG A 3 8.86 34.36 -17.78
CA ARG A 3 9.02 35.21 -16.60
C ARG A 3 9.94 34.49 -15.60
N PRO A 4 10.88 35.18 -14.94
CA PRO A 4 11.62 34.57 -13.84
C PRO A 4 10.61 34.12 -12.78
N GLY A 5 10.64 32.85 -12.42
CA GLY A 5 9.81 32.33 -11.33
C GLY A 5 10.18 33.06 -10.04
N ASN A 6 9.17 33.53 -9.31
CA ASN A 6 9.38 34.13 -7.99
C ASN A 6 10.20 33.14 -7.14
N PRO A 7 11.24 33.57 -6.40
CA PRO A 7 11.94 32.67 -5.50
C PRO A 7 10.91 32.03 -4.55
N ARG A 8 10.98 30.69 -4.41
CA ARG A 8 10.04 29.98 -3.54
C ARG A 8 10.20 30.53 -2.12
N PRO A 9 9.11 30.84 -1.40
CA PRO A 9 9.23 31.13 0.02
C PRO A 9 9.82 29.89 0.70
N ASP A 10 10.89 30.10 1.44
CA ASP A 10 11.48 29.08 2.27
C ASP A 10 10.54 28.85 3.47
N LEU A 11 9.83 27.73 3.46
CA LEU A 11 8.88 27.39 4.52
C LEU A 11 9.59 27.05 5.83
N GLY A 12 10.90 26.78 5.81
CA GLY A 12 11.70 26.60 7.03
C GLY A 12 11.81 27.87 7.88
N VAL A 13 11.61 29.05 7.26
CA VAL A 13 11.57 30.36 7.96
C VAL A 13 10.17 30.98 8.02
N ASP A 14 9.13 30.30 7.52
CA ASP A 14 7.74 30.76 7.62
C ASP A 14 7.24 30.61 9.07
N PRO A 15 6.85 31.70 9.77
CA PRO A 15 6.40 31.62 11.16
C PRO A 15 5.10 30.82 11.34
N ALA A 16 4.32 30.58 10.29
CA ALA A 16 3.14 29.72 10.30
C ALA A 16 3.46 28.24 10.04
N TYR A 17 4.70 27.88 9.69
CA TYR A 17 5.09 26.48 9.47
C TYR A 17 5.05 25.62 10.75
N PRO A 18 5.66 26.01 11.90
CA PRO A 18 5.58 25.20 13.13
C PRO A 18 4.16 24.86 13.61
N PRO A 19 3.18 25.80 13.68
CA PRO A 19 1.81 25.45 14.06
C PRO A 19 1.08 24.62 12.99
N LEU A 20 1.37 24.81 11.70
CA LEU A 20 0.84 23.95 10.62
C LEU A 20 1.35 22.51 10.77
N LYS A 21 2.67 22.32 10.94
CA LYS A 21 3.31 21.03 11.22
C LYS A 21 2.69 20.35 12.44
N ALA A 22 2.56 21.07 13.56
CA ALA A 22 1.93 20.55 14.78
C ALA A 22 0.50 20.08 14.53
N ARG A 23 -0.31 20.82 13.75
CA ARG A 23 -1.67 20.44 13.37
C ARG A 23 -1.72 19.18 12.48
N ILE A 24 -0.78 19.03 11.55
CA ILE A 24 -0.66 17.85 10.68
C ILE A 24 -0.31 16.61 11.52
N ILE A 25 0.68 16.71 12.41
CA ILE A 25 1.08 15.62 13.30
C ILE A 25 -0.07 15.26 14.25
N ALA A 26 -0.75 16.24 14.85
CA ALA A 26 -1.86 16.00 15.77
C ALA A 26 -3.07 15.32 15.09
N ARG A 27 -3.38 15.63 13.83
CA ARG A 27 -4.48 15.01 13.09
C ARG A 27 -4.13 13.60 12.61
N THR A 28 -2.90 13.38 12.13
CA THR A 28 -2.56 12.18 11.34
C THR A 28 -1.66 11.19 12.07
N GLY A 29 -1.05 11.59 13.19
CA GLY A 29 -0.17 10.77 14.01
C GLY A 29 1.27 10.67 13.53
N HIS A 30 1.60 11.14 12.31
CA HIS A 30 2.93 11.02 11.67
C HIS A 30 4.02 11.87 12.36
N HIS A 31 4.35 11.48 13.60
CA HIS A 31 5.44 12.00 14.41
C HIS A 31 6.80 11.86 13.74
N TYR A 32 6.94 10.95 12.77
CA TYR A 32 8.09 10.88 11.85
C TYR A 32 8.53 12.24 11.28
N TYR A 33 7.59 13.18 11.07
CA TYR A 33 7.92 14.52 10.59
C TYR A 33 8.49 15.48 11.66
N ILE A 34 8.59 15.08 12.93
CA ILE A 34 9.07 15.98 14.01
C ILE A 34 10.49 16.50 13.76
N ASP A 35 11.38 15.68 13.21
CA ASP A 35 12.77 16.02 12.87
C ASP A 35 13.07 15.88 11.37
N LYS A 36 12.02 15.90 10.52
CA LYS A 36 12.11 15.72 9.06
C LYS A 36 11.45 16.88 8.31
N ASP A 37 11.85 18.10 8.68
CA ASP A 37 11.27 19.33 8.15
C ASP A 37 11.44 19.47 6.64
N GLU A 38 12.63 19.20 6.09
CA GLU A 38 12.91 19.27 4.65
C GLU A 38 11.92 18.43 3.83
N LEU A 39 11.66 17.19 4.26
CA LEU A 39 10.74 16.26 3.60
C LEU A 39 9.27 16.69 3.72
N LEU A 40 8.85 17.23 4.88
CA LEU A 40 7.50 17.75 5.05
C LEU A 40 7.30 19.03 4.22
N ILE A 41 8.29 19.92 4.20
CA ILE A 41 8.31 21.15 3.40
C ILE A 41 8.22 20.83 1.91
N GLU A 42 8.94 19.81 1.42
CA GLU A 42 8.89 19.41 0.01
C GLU A 42 7.49 18.89 -0.40
N ARG A 43 6.85 18.10 0.48
CA ARG A 43 5.46 17.62 0.33
C ARG A 43 4.46 18.79 0.38
N LEU A 44 4.60 19.70 1.33
CA LEU A 44 3.77 20.92 1.42
C LEU A 44 3.94 21.81 0.19
N HIS A 45 5.16 22.00 -0.33
CA HIS A 45 5.40 22.73 -1.57
C HIS A 45 4.67 22.11 -2.77
N ARG A 46 4.49 20.79 -2.83
CA ARG A 46 3.66 20.15 -3.86
C ARG A 46 2.18 20.48 -3.66
N ARG A 47 1.67 20.40 -2.43
CA ARG A 47 0.29 20.81 -2.10
C ARG A 47 0.02 22.28 -2.38
N PHE A 48 0.92 23.19 -2.02
CA PHE A 48 0.74 24.64 -2.18
C PHE A 48 0.57 25.01 -3.66
N ARG A 49 1.38 24.40 -4.54
CA ARG A 49 1.23 24.56 -6.00
C ARG A 49 -0.09 24.00 -6.52
N ALA A 50 -0.52 22.84 -6.03
CA ALA A 50 -1.77 22.20 -6.45
C ALA A 50 -3.03 22.96 -5.96
N ALA A 51 -2.96 23.55 -4.77
CA ALA A 51 -4.03 24.35 -4.16
C ALA A 51 -3.94 25.86 -4.49
N ALA A 52 -2.93 26.29 -5.25
CA ALA A 52 -2.65 27.69 -5.60
C ALA A 52 -2.56 28.66 -4.39
N VAL A 53 -2.02 28.20 -3.26
CA VAL A 53 -1.75 29.03 -2.07
C VAL A 53 -0.30 29.50 -2.01
N ALA A 54 -0.06 30.63 -1.35
CA ALA A 54 1.26 31.28 -1.31
C ALA A 54 2.18 30.79 -0.18
N ASP A 55 1.64 30.55 1.02
CA ASP A 55 2.38 30.38 2.27
C ASP A 55 1.66 29.45 3.28
N CYS A 56 2.29 29.15 4.41
CA CYS A 56 1.72 28.26 5.42
C CYS A 56 0.47 28.84 6.08
N ALA A 57 0.32 30.16 6.19
CA ALA A 57 -0.86 30.80 6.79
C ALA A 57 -2.09 30.64 5.89
N ALA A 58 -1.94 30.90 4.59
CA ALA A 58 -2.96 30.68 3.57
C ALA A 58 -3.36 29.19 3.49
N TYR A 59 -2.40 28.27 3.56
CA TYR A 59 -2.71 26.84 3.58
C TYR A 59 -3.41 26.41 4.87
N ALA A 60 -3.00 26.91 6.04
CA ALA A 60 -3.67 26.63 7.31
C ALA A 60 -5.11 27.18 7.36
N ALA A 61 -5.38 28.29 6.68
CA ALA A 61 -6.73 28.83 6.49
C ALA A 61 -7.57 27.94 5.55
N LEU A 62 -7.00 27.50 4.41
CA LEU A 62 -7.65 26.55 3.50
C LEU A 62 -7.98 25.21 4.20
N LEU A 63 -7.05 24.64 4.97
CA LEU A 63 -7.30 23.45 5.79
C LEU A 63 -8.37 23.64 6.90
N SER A 64 -8.92 24.85 7.04
CA SER A 64 -10.03 25.18 7.94
C SER A 64 -11.32 25.58 7.21
N SER A 65 -11.37 25.61 5.87
CA SER A 65 -12.54 26.04 5.07
C SER A 65 -13.64 24.97 4.94
N GLY A 66 -14.04 24.36 6.06
CA GLY A 66 -15.14 23.40 6.12
C GLY A 66 -14.97 22.23 5.15
N ALA A 67 -15.92 22.05 4.22
CA ALA A 67 -15.91 20.95 3.25
C ALA A 67 -14.75 21.01 2.25
N GLU A 68 -14.31 22.20 1.85
CA GLU A 68 -13.14 22.39 0.98
C GLU A 68 -11.85 22.04 1.75
N GLY A 69 -11.74 22.51 3.00
CA GLY A 69 -10.64 22.15 3.88
C GLY A 69 -10.53 20.65 4.14
N GLU A 70 -11.64 19.93 4.34
CA GLU A 70 -11.64 18.47 4.47
C GLU A 70 -11.24 17.75 3.17
N ALA A 71 -11.61 18.29 2.00
CA ALA A 71 -11.16 17.76 0.71
C ALA A 71 -9.65 17.98 0.51
N GLU A 72 -9.10 19.11 0.94
CA GLU A 72 -7.65 19.35 0.89
C GLU A 72 -6.89 18.52 1.95
N TRP A 73 -7.46 18.30 3.14
CA TRP A 73 -6.91 17.34 4.12
C TRP A 73 -6.77 15.94 3.53
N ALA A 74 -7.76 15.44 2.79
CA ALA A 74 -7.66 14.12 2.18
C ALA A 74 -6.51 14.01 1.15
N ARG A 75 -6.22 15.10 0.41
CA ARG A 75 -5.09 15.16 -0.53
C ARG A 75 -3.75 15.34 0.17
N LEU A 76 -3.71 16.10 1.27
CA LEU A 76 -2.52 16.24 2.11
C LEU A 76 -2.17 14.91 2.80
N GLU A 77 -3.18 14.21 3.34
CA GLU A 77 -3.03 12.88 3.93
C GLU A 77 -2.42 11.91 2.91
N ALA A 78 -2.94 11.85 1.67
CA ALA A 78 -2.36 11.04 0.60
C ALA A 78 -0.90 11.42 0.25
N GLU A 79 -0.59 12.72 0.22
CA GLU A 79 0.77 13.23 -0.06
C GLU A 79 1.78 12.95 1.06
N ILE A 80 1.35 12.87 2.33
CA ILE A 80 2.25 12.64 3.49
C ILE A 80 2.34 11.17 3.92
N THR A 81 1.38 10.33 3.56
CA THR A 81 1.51 8.87 3.71
C THR A 81 2.51 8.30 2.70
N VAL A 82 3.32 7.32 3.10
CA VAL A 82 4.11 6.50 2.16
C VAL A 82 3.35 5.19 1.96
N GLY A 83 2.71 5.05 0.79
CA GLY A 83 1.72 4.01 0.52
C GLY A 83 2.26 2.68 -0.01
N GLU A 84 3.56 2.39 0.08
CA GLU A 84 4.13 1.16 -0.51
C GLU A 84 3.46 -0.10 0.05
N THR A 85 2.87 -0.89 -0.84
CA THR A 85 2.27 -2.18 -0.49
C THR A 85 2.17 -3.05 -1.74
N PHE A 86 2.28 -4.36 -1.53
CA PHE A 86 2.22 -5.35 -2.61
C PHE A 86 1.74 -6.69 -2.07
N PHE A 87 1.31 -7.57 -2.97
CA PHE A 87 0.69 -8.83 -2.60
C PHE A 87 1.70 -9.78 -1.95
N PHE A 88 1.28 -10.41 -0.85
CA PHE A 88 2.11 -11.30 -0.03
C PHE A 88 3.43 -10.66 0.47
N ARG A 89 3.40 -9.35 0.80
CA ARG A 89 4.54 -8.61 1.37
C ARG A 89 5.00 -9.22 2.72
N TYR A 90 6.31 -9.41 2.86
CA TYR A 90 7.03 -10.22 3.86
C TYR A 90 6.59 -11.69 3.87
N ALA A 91 7.45 -12.61 3.41
CA ALA A 91 7.02 -13.99 3.17
C ALA A 91 6.79 -14.74 4.50
N GLU A 92 7.63 -14.57 5.53
CA GLU A 92 7.45 -15.32 6.78
C GLU A 92 6.18 -14.94 7.54
N GLN A 93 5.73 -13.69 7.44
CA GLN A 93 4.45 -13.30 8.02
C GLN A 93 3.26 -13.94 7.29
N PHE A 94 3.35 -14.12 5.97
CA PHE A 94 2.36 -14.92 5.23
C PHE A 94 2.52 -16.42 5.42
N ASN A 95 3.73 -16.94 5.71
CA ASN A 95 3.97 -18.33 6.10
C ASN A 95 3.34 -18.62 7.47
N ALA A 96 3.55 -17.75 8.47
CA ALA A 96 2.94 -17.83 9.79
C ALA A 96 1.40 -17.77 9.71
N LEU A 97 0.85 -16.90 8.85
CA LEU A 97 -0.58 -16.85 8.55
C LEU A 97 -1.07 -18.17 7.94
N ARG A 98 -0.38 -18.69 6.91
CA ARG A 98 -0.76 -19.89 6.14
C ARG A 98 -0.64 -21.18 6.95
N ALA A 99 0.43 -21.34 7.72
CA ALA A 99 0.81 -22.59 8.37
C ALA A 99 0.36 -22.69 9.85
N THR A 100 0.01 -21.58 10.50
CA THR A 100 -0.32 -21.58 11.94
C THR A 100 -1.56 -20.75 12.27
N ILE A 101 -1.55 -19.45 12.01
CA ILE A 101 -2.56 -18.54 12.55
C ILE A 101 -3.95 -18.80 11.95
N LEU A 102 -4.08 -18.78 10.62
CA LEU A 102 -5.39 -18.98 9.97
C LEU A 102 -5.92 -20.40 10.15
N PRO A 103 -5.13 -21.49 10.02
CA PRO A 103 -5.60 -22.85 10.35
C PRO A 103 -6.12 -22.97 11.79
N ALA A 104 -5.42 -22.38 12.78
CA ALA A 104 -5.86 -22.39 14.17
C ALA A 104 -7.18 -21.62 14.38
N LEU A 105 -7.34 -20.47 13.72
CA LEU A 105 -8.58 -19.68 13.78
C LEU A 105 -9.76 -20.40 13.07
N ILE A 106 -9.53 -21.02 11.92
CA ILE A 106 -10.53 -21.82 11.20
C ILE A 106 -10.97 -23.01 12.07
N ALA A 107 -10.05 -23.70 12.74
CA ALA A 107 -10.41 -24.75 13.69
C ALA A 107 -11.22 -24.21 14.89
N ALA A 108 -10.77 -23.09 15.50
CA ALA A 108 -11.43 -22.47 16.64
C ALA A 108 -12.82 -21.86 16.33
N ARG A 109 -13.16 -21.65 15.05
CA ARG A 109 -14.45 -21.13 14.59
C ARG A 109 -15.28 -22.13 13.79
N ALA A 110 -14.90 -23.41 13.74
CA ALA A 110 -15.58 -24.41 12.91
C ALA A 110 -17.08 -24.61 13.23
N SER A 111 -17.51 -24.31 14.47
CA SER A 111 -18.91 -24.32 14.91
C SER A 111 -19.69 -23.08 14.46
N GLU A 112 -19.11 -21.88 14.59
CA GLU A 112 -19.72 -20.61 14.16
C GLU A 112 -19.70 -20.44 12.64
N ARG A 113 -18.64 -20.95 11.99
CA ARG A 113 -18.29 -20.70 10.58
C ARG A 113 -18.23 -19.22 10.20
N VAL A 114 -17.86 -18.36 11.15
CA VAL A 114 -17.62 -16.93 10.93
C VAL A 114 -16.17 -16.61 11.23
N LEU A 115 -15.52 -15.87 10.33
CA LEU A 115 -14.15 -15.39 10.49
C LEU A 115 -14.10 -13.89 10.20
N ARG A 116 -13.68 -13.09 11.20
CA ARG A 116 -13.58 -11.62 11.11
C ARG A 116 -12.12 -11.19 11.16
N ILE A 117 -11.65 -10.56 10.09
CA ILE A 117 -10.27 -10.10 9.94
C ILE A 117 -10.25 -8.59 9.71
N TRP A 118 -9.23 -7.90 10.24
CA TRP A 118 -8.99 -6.48 9.98
C TRP A 118 -7.53 -6.24 9.58
N SER A 119 -7.31 -5.58 8.44
CA SER A 119 -6.04 -5.00 8.01
C SER A 119 -6.11 -3.49 8.23
N ALA A 120 -5.27 -2.98 9.14
CA ALA A 120 -5.26 -1.60 9.60
C ALA A 120 -4.04 -0.86 9.04
N GLY A 121 -4.29 0.22 8.27
CA GLY A 121 -3.33 0.86 7.38
C GLY A 121 -3.11 0.03 6.10
N CYS A 122 -4.19 -0.35 5.44
CA CYS A 122 -4.15 -1.31 4.32
C CYS A 122 -3.67 -0.73 2.97
N SER A 123 -3.40 0.58 2.89
CA SER A 123 -3.02 1.31 1.68
C SER A 123 -3.89 0.93 0.46
N THR A 124 -3.30 0.55 -0.68
CA THR A 124 -3.99 0.17 -1.92
C THR A 124 -4.64 -1.22 -1.89
N GLY A 125 -4.76 -1.84 -0.71
CA GLY A 125 -5.56 -3.06 -0.49
C GLY A 125 -4.86 -4.39 -0.79
N ALA A 126 -3.58 -4.38 -1.14
CA ALA A 126 -2.84 -5.61 -1.46
C ALA A 126 -2.79 -6.60 -0.27
N GLU A 127 -2.67 -6.11 0.97
CA GLU A 127 -2.70 -6.95 2.17
C GLU A 127 -4.06 -7.64 2.42
N PRO A 128 -5.20 -6.92 2.55
CA PRO A 128 -6.49 -7.57 2.80
C PRO A 128 -6.92 -8.50 1.65
N TYR A 129 -6.48 -8.25 0.40
CA TYR A 129 -6.71 -9.19 -0.69
C TYR A 129 -5.76 -10.40 -0.67
N SER A 130 -4.52 -10.26 -0.21
CA SER A 130 -3.63 -11.41 0.05
C SER A 130 -4.22 -12.31 1.15
N LEU A 131 -4.80 -11.72 2.19
CA LEU A 131 -5.58 -12.43 3.21
C LEU A 131 -6.83 -13.11 2.63
N ALA A 132 -7.58 -12.44 1.76
CA ALA A 132 -8.77 -13.00 1.11
C ALA A 132 -8.44 -14.24 0.25
N ILE A 133 -7.36 -14.15 -0.54
CA ILE A 133 -6.83 -15.28 -1.31
C ILE A 133 -6.44 -16.42 -0.36
N LEU A 134 -5.65 -16.14 0.67
CA LEU A 134 -5.14 -17.15 1.60
C LEU A 134 -6.26 -17.88 2.37
N VAL A 135 -7.26 -17.14 2.86
CA VAL A 135 -8.43 -17.73 3.53
C VAL A 135 -9.27 -18.55 2.54
N HIS A 136 -9.42 -18.10 1.29
CA HIS A 136 -10.10 -18.87 0.25
C HIS A 136 -9.36 -20.18 -0.07
N GLU A 137 -8.03 -20.17 -0.11
CA GLU A 137 -7.24 -21.40 -0.31
C GLU A 137 -7.38 -22.38 0.87
N LEU A 138 -7.31 -21.88 2.10
CA LEU A 138 -7.37 -22.72 3.31
C LEU A 138 -8.76 -23.32 3.57
N LEU A 139 -9.84 -22.62 3.16
CA LEU A 139 -11.20 -23.15 3.28
C LEU A 139 -11.59 -24.11 2.15
N GLY A 140 -10.97 -23.97 0.96
CA GLY A 140 -11.24 -24.83 -0.20
C GLY A 140 -12.74 -24.93 -0.52
N ASP A 141 -13.24 -26.15 -0.71
CA ASP A 141 -14.65 -26.43 -1.00
C ASP A 141 -15.60 -25.98 0.12
N ALA A 142 -15.14 -25.90 1.37
CA ALA A 142 -15.95 -25.40 2.49
C ALA A 142 -16.14 -23.87 2.44
N ARG A 143 -15.53 -23.14 1.50
CA ARG A 143 -15.61 -21.67 1.46
C ARG A 143 -17.04 -21.13 1.39
N SER A 144 -17.98 -21.83 0.76
CA SER A 144 -19.40 -21.45 0.70
C SER A 144 -20.10 -21.44 2.07
N ASP A 145 -19.65 -22.31 2.96
CA ASP A 145 -20.25 -22.53 4.28
C ASP A 145 -19.79 -21.50 5.31
N TRP A 146 -18.81 -20.65 4.95
CA TRP A 146 -18.14 -19.71 5.84
C TRP A 146 -18.48 -18.26 5.53
N ARG A 147 -18.92 -17.53 6.57
CA ARG A 147 -19.04 -16.07 6.55
C ARG A 147 -17.69 -15.44 6.90
N VAL A 148 -16.86 -15.23 5.86
CA VAL A 148 -15.60 -14.49 5.96
C VAL A 148 -15.85 -13.00 5.74
N SER A 149 -15.41 -12.16 6.68
CA SER A 149 -15.44 -10.70 6.59
C SER A 149 -14.05 -10.13 6.84
N ILE A 150 -13.50 -9.40 5.86
CA ILE A 150 -12.20 -8.75 5.94
C ILE A 150 -12.41 -7.25 5.81
N LEU A 151 -12.08 -6.50 6.87
CA LEU A 151 -12.07 -5.05 6.87
C LEU A 151 -10.67 -4.55 6.50
N GLY A 152 -10.55 -3.68 5.50
CA GLY A 152 -9.38 -2.86 5.26
C GLY A 152 -9.67 -1.41 5.67
N THR A 153 -8.85 -0.82 6.53
CA THR A 153 -8.94 0.61 6.87
C THR A 153 -7.66 1.34 6.54
N ASP A 154 -7.76 2.56 5.99
CA ASP A 154 -6.64 3.46 5.81
C ASP A 154 -7.06 4.93 6.03
N ILE A 155 -6.11 5.82 6.25
CA ILE A 155 -6.37 7.27 6.34
C ILE A 155 -6.52 7.87 4.92
N SER A 156 -5.76 7.37 3.95
CA SER A 156 -5.73 7.84 2.57
C SER A 156 -6.95 7.38 1.78
N VAL A 157 -7.86 8.32 1.50
CA VAL A 157 -9.06 8.08 0.69
C VAL A 157 -8.69 7.67 -0.75
N GLU A 158 -7.57 8.17 -1.26
CA GLU A 158 -7.03 7.85 -2.58
C GLU A 158 -6.52 6.40 -2.66
N ALA A 159 -5.73 5.96 -1.68
CA ALA A 159 -5.29 4.57 -1.60
C ALA A 159 -6.49 3.60 -1.48
N LEU A 160 -7.51 3.97 -0.69
CA LEU A 160 -8.77 3.21 -0.59
C LEU A 160 -9.61 3.24 -1.87
N ALA A 161 -9.44 4.21 -2.77
CA ALA A 161 -10.09 4.19 -4.08
C ALA A 161 -9.44 3.12 -4.98
N THR A 162 -8.11 3.09 -5.04
CA THR A 162 -7.34 2.02 -5.72
C THR A 162 -7.66 0.64 -5.14
N ALA A 163 -7.75 0.53 -3.81
CA ALA A 163 -8.15 -0.71 -3.14
C ALA A 163 -9.55 -1.18 -3.55
N ARG A 164 -10.53 -0.27 -3.65
CA ARG A 164 -11.89 -0.61 -4.11
C ARG A 164 -11.95 -0.95 -5.60
N ALA A 165 -11.06 -0.40 -6.43
CA ALA A 165 -10.92 -0.81 -7.83
C ALA A 165 -10.34 -2.23 -7.96
N ALA A 166 -9.37 -2.58 -7.11
CA ALA A 166 -8.59 -3.83 -7.17
C ALA A 166 -7.98 -4.12 -8.54
N GLU A 167 -7.61 -3.06 -9.26
CA GLU A 167 -6.85 -3.12 -10.50
C GLU A 167 -5.41 -2.71 -10.19
N TYR A 168 -4.47 -3.59 -10.51
CA TYR A 168 -3.08 -3.48 -10.06
C TYR A 168 -2.09 -3.51 -11.22
N GLY A 169 -1.05 -2.69 -11.13
CA GLY A 169 0.13 -2.81 -11.99
C GLY A 169 0.98 -4.03 -11.60
N ARG A 170 1.87 -4.46 -12.50
CA ARG A 170 2.83 -5.55 -12.21
C ARG A 170 3.68 -5.34 -10.95
N TRP A 171 3.90 -4.09 -10.57
CA TRP A 171 4.72 -3.73 -9.40
C TRP A 171 4.10 -4.17 -8.07
N ALA A 172 2.79 -4.02 -7.90
CA ALA A 172 2.06 -4.55 -6.76
C ALA A 172 2.02 -6.10 -6.74
N LEU A 173 2.36 -6.75 -7.86
CA LEU A 173 2.47 -8.20 -8.01
C LEU A 173 3.93 -8.69 -8.12
N ARG A 174 4.92 -7.85 -7.76
CA ARG A 174 6.35 -8.09 -8.04
C ARG A 174 6.89 -9.42 -7.49
N THR A 175 6.43 -9.81 -6.32
CA THR A 175 6.78 -11.06 -5.60
C THR A 175 6.00 -12.29 -6.04
N MET A 176 4.86 -12.12 -6.72
CA MET A 176 4.02 -13.25 -7.11
C MET A 176 4.59 -13.98 -8.35
N PRO A 177 4.63 -15.32 -8.38
CA PRO A 177 4.91 -16.08 -9.59
C PRO A 177 3.91 -15.78 -10.74
N PRO A 178 4.31 -15.83 -12.02
CA PRO A 178 3.41 -15.56 -13.14
C PRO A 178 2.13 -16.42 -13.16
N GLU A 179 2.25 -17.69 -12.78
CA GLU A 179 1.15 -18.66 -12.65
C GLU A 179 0.12 -18.23 -11.61
N ASP A 180 0.56 -17.78 -10.43
CA ASP A 180 -0.29 -17.27 -9.37
C ASP A 180 -0.99 -15.96 -9.78
N ARG A 181 -0.30 -15.08 -10.51
CA ARG A 181 -0.94 -13.87 -11.07
C ARG A 181 -2.11 -14.23 -11.99
N LEU A 182 -1.95 -15.23 -12.85
CA LEU A 182 -3.03 -15.69 -13.75
C LEU A 182 -4.12 -16.48 -13.01
N ARG A 183 -3.77 -17.14 -11.91
CA ARG A 183 -4.70 -17.84 -11.01
C ARG A 183 -5.63 -16.88 -10.28
N TYR A 184 -5.10 -15.83 -9.63
CA TYR A 184 -5.91 -14.94 -8.79
C TYR A 184 -6.43 -13.68 -9.50
N PHE A 185 -5.86 -13.31 -10.66
CA PHE A 185 -6.23 -12.09 -11.39
C PHE A 185 -6.62 -12.40 -12.85
N THR A 186 -7.43 -11.50 -13.41
CA THR A 186 -7.69 -11.40 -14.84
C THR A 186 -6.77 -10.32 -15.41
N ARG A 187 -5.99 -10.64 -16.45
CA ARG A 187 -5.13 -9.66 -17.13
C ARG A 187 -5.99 -8.70 -17.95
N LEU A 188 -5.85 -7.41 -17.69
CA LEU A 188 -6.56 -6.34 -18.40
C LEU A 188 -5.86 -6.01 -19.72
N PRO A 189 -6.61 -5.53 -20.74
CA PRO A 189 -6.00 -4.98 -21.95
C PRO A 189 -5.20 -3.70 -21.64
N ALA A 190 -4.29 -3.36 -22.54
CA ALA A 190 -3.61 -2.07 -22.50
C ALA A 190 -4.63 -0.93 -22.68
N ALA A 191 -4.48 0.17 -21.93
CA ALA A 191 -5.27 1.38 -22.17
C ALA A 191 -5.01 1.91 -23.60
N PRO A 192 -6.03 2.47 -24.29
CA PRO A 192 -5.87 3.00 -25.65
C PRO A 192 -4.68 3.97 -25.76
N GLY A 193 -3.77 3.71 -26.69
CA GLY A 193 -2.55 4.50 -26.91
C GLY A 193 -1.32 4.05 -26.11
N ILE A 194 -1.42 3.12 -25.15
CA ILE A 194 -0.28 2.62 -24.37
C ILE A 194 0.22 1.28 -24.95
N ARG A 195 1.48 1.22 -25.38
CA ARG A 195 2.10 0.02 -26.02
C ARG A 195 2.59 -1.07 -25.03
N ARG A 196 2.02 -1.16 -23.83
CA ARG A 196 2.47 -2.09 -22.77
C ARG A 196 1.32 -3.01 -22.36
N GLU A 197 1.62 -4.22 -21.90
CA GLU A 197 0.61 -5.06 -21.23
C GLU A 197 -0.14 -4.26 -20.15
N GLY A 198 -1.46 -4.46 -20.08
CA GLY A 198 -2.34 -3.79 -19.14
C GLY A 198 -2.17 -4.25 -17.69
N GLY A 199 -3.04 -3.72 -16.82
CA GLY A 199 -3.09 -4.10 -15.41
C GLY A 199 -3.64 -5.51 -15.16
N TYR A 200 -3.88 -5.80 -13.89
CA TYR A 200 -4.46 -7.05 -13.42
C TYR A 200 -5.63 -6.72 -12.50
N ALA A 201 -6.84 -7.14 -12.87
CA ALA A 201 -8.01 -7.04 -12.00
C ALA A 201 -8.10 -8.28 -11.10
N LEU A 202 -8.21 -8.09 -9.79
CA LEU A 202 -8.43 -9.21 -8.87
C LEU A 202 -9.77 -9.89 -9.17
N ARG A 203 -9.79 -11.22 -9.24
CA ARG A 203 -11.01 -11.97 -9.57
C ARG A 203 -12.11 -11.79 -8.51
N PRO A 204 -13.41 -11.76 -8.90
CA PRO A 204 -14.51 -11.40 -8.00
C PRO A 204 -14.63 -12.26 -6.73
N GLU A 205 -14.29 -13.54 -6.80
CA GLU A 205 -14.34 -14.50 -5.69
C GLU A 205 -13.45 -14.09 -4.50
N TYR A 206 -12.34 -13.39 -4.76
CA TYR A 206 -11.47 -12.84 -3.71
C TYR A 206 -11.90 -11.43 -3.27
N ARG A 207 -12.58 -10.68 -4.14
CA ARG A 207 -13.12 -9.35 -3.80
C ARG A 207 -14.28 -9.41 -2.81
N GLY A 208 -15.17 -10.38 -2.95
CA GLY A 208 -16.47 -10.41 -2.27
C GLY A 208 -16.43 -10.44 -0.74
N SER A 209 -15.33 -10.85 -0.11
CA SER A 209 -15.17 -10.85 1.35
C SER A 209 -14.47 -9.62 1.94
N VAL A 210 -14.10 -8.61 1.12
CA VAL A 210 -13.32 -7.46 1.57
C VAL A 210 -14.12 -6.15 1.50
N ARG A 211 -14.19 -5.41 2.61
CA ARG A 211 -14.75 -4.05 2.70
C ARG A 211 -13.65 -3.03 3.02
N PHE A 212 -13.73 -1.84 2.42
CA PHE A 212 -12.78 -0.74 2.64
C PHE A 212 -13.44 0.50 3.26
N GLU A 213 -12.87 1.01 4.35
CA GLU A 213 -13.37 2.15 5.12
C GLU A 213 -12.24 3.15 5.44
N ARG A 214 -12.55 4.45 5.55
CA ARG A 214 -11.57 5.43 6.03
C ARG A 214 -11.43 5.27 7.55
N GLY A 215 -10.21 5.10 8.04
CA GLY A 215 -9.93 4.91 9.45
C GLY A 215 -8.60 5.53 9.85
N ASN A 216 -8.61 6.31 10.93
CA ASN A 216 -7.41 6.83 11.56
C ASN A 216 -7.09 5.99 12.80
N LEU A 217 -5.87 5.46 12.89
CA LEU A 217 -5.43 4.65 14.03
C LEU A 217 -5.45 5.43 15.36
N LEU A 218 -5.33 6.76 15.33
CA LEU A 218 -5.43 7.58 16.54
C LEU A 218 -6.80 7.46 17.23
N ASN A 219 -7.88 7.19 16.49
CA ASN A 219 -9.22 6.99 17.05
C ASN A 219 -9.30 5.74 17.95
N LEU A 220 -8.29 4.86 17.93
CA LEU A 220 -8.19 3.68 18.80
C LEU A 220 -7.65 4.01 20.20
N VAL A 221 -7.10 5.21 20.37
CA VAL A 221 -6.55 5.73 21.64
C VAL A 221 -7.65 6.29 22.54
N GLU A 222 -8.83 6.62 21.98
CA GLU A 222 -9.93 7.22 22.74
C GLU A 222 -10.45 6.32 23.89
N PRO A 223 -10.75 6.90 25.06
CA PRO A 223 -11.23 6.15 26.22
C PRO A 223 -12.69 5.72 26.03
N GLY A 224 -12.90 4.43 25.74
CA GLY A 224 -14.22 3.82 25.70
C GLY A 224 -14.17 2.28 25.59
N PRO A 225 -15.33 1.61 25.68
CA PRO A 225 -15.45 0.23 25.23
C PRO A 225 -15.24 0.16 23.71
N PRO A 226 -14.64 -0.93 23.18
CA PRO A 226 -14.56 -1.15 21.74
C PRO A 226 -15.95 -1.15 21.11
N GLN A 227 -16.13 -0.40 20.03
CA GLN A 227 -17.35 -0.45 19.23
C GLN A 227 -17.22 -1.53 18.15
N GLY A 228 -18.34 -2.20 17.83
CA GLY A 228 -18.42 -3.28 16.84
C GLY A 228 -18.17 -4.67 17.40
N GLU A 229 -18.30 -5.69 16.54
CA GLU A 229 -17.96 -7.07 16.88
C GLU A 229 -16.44 -7.26 16.95
N PRO A 230 -15.92 -8.10 17.86
CA PRO A 230 -14.48 -8.36 17.96
C PRO A 230 -13.95 -9.20 16.78
N PHE A 231 -12.67 -9.00 16.45
CA PHE A 231 -11.97 -9.67 15.35
C PHE A 231 -11.25 -10.93 15.81
N ASP A 232 -11.14 -11.90 14.90
CA ASP A 232 -10.35 -13.12 15.06
C ASP A 232 -8.87 -12.88 14.71
N LEU A 233 -8.61 -11.97 13.75
CA LEU A 233 -7.27 -11.59 13.32
C LEU A 233 -7.21 -10.09 13.02
N ILE A 234 -6.16 -9.42 13.51
CA ILE A 234 -5.83 -8.05 13.16
C ILE A 234 -4.39 -8.02 12.60
N LEU A 235 -4.19 -7.35 11.46
CA LEU A 235 -2.89 -6.94 10.96
C LEU A 235 -2.79 -5.42 11.09
N CYS A 236 -1.65 -4.91 11.54
CA CYS A 236 -1.31 -3.49 11.51
C CYS A 236 0.19 -3.39 11.28
N ARG A 237 0.59 -3.27 10.00
CA ARG A 237 1.96 -3.56 9.55
C ARG A 237 2.52 -2.39 8.77
N ASN A 238 3.70 -1.90 9.17
CA ASN A 238 4.45 -0.81 8.51
C ASN A 238 3.75 0.56 8.55
N VAL A 239 3.02 0.81 9.64
CA VAL A 239 2.24 2.04 9.86
C VAL A 239 2.61 2.65 11.22
N LEU A 240 2.93 1.82 12.21
CA LEU A 240 3.30 2.26 13.55
C LEU A 240 4.69 2.92 13.56
N ILE A 241 5.53 2.62 12.57
CA ILE A 241 6.83 3.28 12.33
C ILE A 241 6.76 4.81 12.17
N TYR A 242 5.58 5.36 11.86
CA TYR A 242 5.40 6.82 11.74
C TYR A 242 5.03 7.52 13.06
N PHE A 243 4.73 6.75 14.11
CA PHE A 243 4.18 7.26 15.37
C PHE A 243 5.25 7.26 16.48
N ASP A 244 5.08 8.12 17.49
CA ASP A 244 5.92 8.07 18.69
C ASP A 244 5.62 6.82 19.55
N ALA A 245 6.57 6.40 20.37
CA ALA A 245 6.46 5.18 21.17
C ALA A 245 5.25 5.13 22.13
N ARG A 246 4.76 6.29 22.62
CA ARG A 246 3.57 6.36 23.48
C ARG A 246 2.31 6.16 22.65
N THR A 247 2.23 6.80 21.49
CA THR A 247 1.13 6.61 20.53
C THR A 247 1.10 5.17 20.03
N VAL A 248 2.23 4.57 19.65
CA VAL A 248 2.34 3.15 19.27
C VAL A 248 1.77 2.23 20.37
N ALA A 249 2.22 2.38 21.62
CA ALA A 249 1.73 1.56 22.72
C ALA A 249 0.21 1.72 22.98
N ALA A 250 -0.33 2.93 22.80
CA ALA A 250 -1.75 3.19 22.93
C ALA A 250 -2.58 2.58 21.79
N VAL A 251 -2.14 2.73 20.54
CA VAL A 251 -2.75 2.14 19.35
C VAL A 251 -2.77 0.61 19.44
N VAL A 252 -1.62 -0.02 19.73
CA VAL A 252 -1.51 -1.48 19.85
C VAL A 252 -2.40 -2.03 20.97
N ARG A 253 -2.55 -1.30 22.09
CA ARG A 253 -3.53 -1.63 23.14
C ARG A 253 -4.98 -1.51 22.65
N GLY A 254 -5.28 -0.48 21.86
CA GLY A 254 -6.60 -0.27 21.23
C GLY A 254 -6.95 -1.36 20.21
N LEU A 255 -5.96 -1.90 19.49
CA LEU A 255 -6.09 -3.07 18.61
C LEU A 255 -6.31 -4.35 19.43
N GLY A 256 -5.48 -4.61 20.45
CA GLY A 256 -5.59 -5.80 21.30
C GLY A 256 -6.95 -5.92 21.99
N ARG A 257 -7.55 -4.79 22.43
CA ARG A 257 -8.91 -4.74 22.99
C ARG A 257 -10.02 -5.12 22.00
N ARG A 258 -9.75 -5.12 20.69
CA ARG A 258 -10.71 -5.48 19.62
C ARG A 258 -10.57 -6.93 19.15
N LEU A 259 -9.65 -7.71 19.73
CA LEU A 259 -9.54 -9.14 19.47
C LEU A 259 -10.53 -9.96 20.32
N ARG A 260 -10.97 -11.09 19.78
CA ARG A 260 -11.55 -12.21 20.55
C ARG A 260 -10.44 -12.87 21.40
N PRO A 261 -10.75 -13.57 22.50
CA PRO A 261 -9.74 -14.16 23.40
C PRO A 261 -8.71 -15.08 22.71
N GLU A 262 -9.13 -15.81 21.68
CA GLU A 262 -8.28 -16.70 20.88
C GLU A 262 -7.68 -16.01 19.63
N GLY A 263 -7.95 -14.72 19.47
CA GLY A 263 -7.54 -13.93 18.31
C GLY A 263 -6.05 -13.59 18.29
N TRP A 264 -5.59 -13.13 17.14
CA TRP A 264 -4.19 -12.81 16.88
C TRP A 264 -4.01 -11.38 16.35
N LEU A 265 -2.95 -10.71 16.79
CA LEU A 265 -2.46 -9.45 16.23
C LEU A 265 -1.09 -9.67 15.60
N LEU A 266 -0.92 -9.25 14.35
CA LEU A 266 0.35 -9.31 13.62
C LEU A 266 0.80 -7.89 13.24
N LEU A 267 2.02 -7.54 13.66
CA LEU A 267 2.64 -6.23 13.42
C LEU A 267 3.79 -6.37 12.42
N GLY A 268 4.25 -5.26 11.82
CA GLY A 268 5.41 -5.26 10.93
C GLY A 268 6.72 -5.54 11.67
N HIS A 269 7.75 -6.02 10.96
CA HIS A 269 9.00 -6.52 11.57
C HIS A 269 9.74 -5.51 12.46
N ALA A 270 9.66 -4.21 12.16
CA ALA A 270 10.30 -3.13 12.93
C ALA A 270 9.42 -2.56 14.06
N GLU A 271 8.23 -3.11 14.28
CA GLU A 271 7.20 -2.59 15.19
C GLU A 271 7.05 -3.32 16.56
N PRO A 272 7.69 -4.50 16.85
CA PRO A 272 7.72 -5.07 18.19
C PRO A 272 8.28 -4.12 19.25
N SER A 273 7.61 -4.01 20.40
CA SER A 273 8.08 -3.22 21.54
C SER A 273 7.94 -3.99 22.86
N PRO A 274 8.93 -3.92 23.78
CA PRO A 274 8.80 -4.47 25.14
C PRO A 274 7.59 -3.93 25.91
N ALA A 275 7.11 -2.73 25.57
CA ALA A 275 5.93 -2.12 26.20
C ALA A 275 4.65 -2.98 26.06
N PHE A 276 4.55 -3.78 25.00
CA PHE A 276 3.36 -4.58 24.70
C PHE A 276 3.17 -5.76 25.67
N ALA A 277 4.25 -6.29 26.26
CA ALA A 277 4.20 -7.44 27.18
C ALA A 277 3.26 -7.21 28.39
N SER A 278 3.04 -5.94 28.75
CA SER A 278 2.12 -5.54 29.82
C SER A 278 0.63 -5.73 29.50
N PHE A 279 0.24 -5.96 28.24
CA PHE A 279 -1.16 -6.13 27.83
C PHE A 279 -1.40 -7.11 26.67
N LEU A 280 -0.36 -7.69 26.07
CA LEU A 280 -0.41 -8.77 25.09
C LEU A 280 0.62 -9.86 25.45
N ASP A 281 0.32 -11.11 25.07
CA ASP A 281 1.29 -12.21 25.09
C ASP A 281 1.94 -12.35 23.72
N ALA A 282 3.27 -12.33 23.66
CA ALA A 282 4.03 -12.50 22.43
C ALA A 282 4.21 -13.99 22.12
N VAL A 283 3.98 -14.37 20.87
CA VAL A 283 4.15 -15.73 20.35
C VAL A 283 5.19 -15.69 19.23
N SER A 284 6.33 -16.31 19.47
CA SER A 284 7.36 -16.50 18.44
C SER A 284 6.92 -17.57 17.45
N LEU A 285 6.96 -17.24 16.17
CA LEU A 285 6.72 -18.13 15.04
C LEU A 285 7.99 -18.10 14.14
N PRO A 286 8.18 -19.06 13.22
CA PRO A 286 9.26 -18.99 12.25
C PRO A 286 9.26 -17.64 11.52
N GLY A 287 10.38 -16.93 11.58
CA GLY A 287 10.59 -15.63 10.92
C GLY A 287 9.76 -14.43 11.42
N THR A 288 8.88 -14.58 12.41
CA THR A 288 8.07 -13.44 12.92
C THR A 288 7.59 -13.62 14.35
N VAL A 289 7.31 -12.51 15.03
CA VAL A 289 6.51 -12.50 16.26
C VAL A 289 5.06 -12.12 15.93
N ALA A 290 4.11 -12.82 16.56
CA ALA A 290 2.70 -12.44 16.59
C ALA A 290 2.27 -12.24 18.06
N TYR A 291 1.08 -11.67 18.28
CA TYR A 291 0.58 -11.34 19.62
C TYR A 291 -0.82 -11.91 19.84
N ARG A 292 -1.13 -12.24 21.10
CA ARG A 292 -2.45 -12.70 21.54
C ARG A 292 -2.93 -11.89 22.77
N PRO A 293 -4.25 -11.77 22.99
CA PRO A 293 -4.77 -11.16 24.21
C PRO A 293 -4.32 -11.93 25.46
N ARG A 294 -3.95 -11.21 26.52
CA ARG A 294 -3.66 -11.82 27.83
C ARG A 294 -4.95 -12.31 28.47
N ALA A 295 -4.94 -13.52 29.02
CA ALA A 295 -6.10 -14.10 29.72
C ALA A 295 -6.57 -13.27 30.92
N ASP A 296 -5.65 -12.57 31.59
CA ASP A 296 -5.93 -11.73 32.77
C ASP A 296 -6.36 -10.29 32.43
N ALA A 297 -6.53 -9.95 31.15
CA ALA A 297 -7.15 -8.68 30.78
C ALA A 297 -8.64 -8.74 31.19
N PRO A 298 -9.18 -7.73 31.91
CA PRO A 298 -10.56 -7.77 32.40
C PRO A 298 -11.52 -7.98 31.22
N PRO A 299 -12.38 -9.02 31.25
CA PRO A 299 -13.16 -9.43 30.10
C PRO A 299 -14.07 -8.29 29.65
N VAL A 300 -14.11 -8.07 28.33
CA VAL A 300 -15.11 -7.17 27.73
C VAL A 300 -16.47 -7.82 27.91
N ALA A 301 -17.20 -7.36 28.92
CA ALA A 301 -18.61 -7.70 29.10
C ALA A 301 -19.40 -7.10 27.93
N LEU A 302 -19.60 -7.90 26.89
CA LEU A 302 -20.59 -7.59 25.86
C LEU A 302 -21.96 -7.59 26.53
N PRO A 303 -22.75 -6.49 26.46
CA PRO A 303 -24.14 -6.54 26.88
C PRO A 303 -24.86 -7.50 25.95
N GLY A 304 -25.20 -8.69 26.46
CA GLY A 304 -26.03 -9.64 25.74
C GLY A 304 -27.35 -8.96 25.37
N THR A 305 -27.69 -8.96 24.09
CA THR A 305 -29.02 -8.54 23.65
C THR A 305 -30.05 -9.43 24.35
N PRO A 306 -30.99 -8.88 25.14
CA PRO A 306 -32.04 -9.69 25.73
C PRO A 306 -32.83 -10.33 24.58
N VAL A 307 -32.91 -11.66 24.58
CA VAL A 307 -33.93 -12.35 23.79
C VAL A 307 -35.27 -11.94 24.41
N PRO A 308 -36.17 -11.29 23.67
CA PRO A 308 -37.46 -10.94 24.25
C PRO A 308 -38.29 -12.22 24.41
N ASP A 309 -38.77 -12.47 25.63
CA ASP A 309 -39.72 -13.54 25.91
C ASP A 309 -40.99 -13.38 25.05
N PRO A 310 -41.62 -14.48 24.62
CA PRO A 310 -42.86 -14.43 23.85
C PRO A 310 -44.00 -13.86 24.71
N ALA A 311 -44.47 -12.66 24.37
CA ALA A 311 -45.52 -11.97 25.11
C ALA A 311 -46.85 -12.74 25.09
N PRO A 312 -47.58 -12.81 26.22
CA PRO A 312 -48.92 -13.40 26.28
C PRO A 312 -49.97 -12.46 25.69
N SER A 313 -51.05 -13.04 25.14
CA SER A 313 -52.14 -12.27 24.50
C SER A 313 -53.19 -11.74 25.49
N THR A 314 -53.93 -10.70 25.03
CA THR A 314 -55.22 -10.10 25.49
C THR A 314 -55.14 -8.74 26.19
N GLY A 315 -56.09 -7.82 25.86
CA GLY A 315 -56.26 -6.53 26.58
C GLY A 315 -56.67 -5.29 25.75
N GLN A 316 -57.91 -5.27 25.25
CA GLN A 316 -58.66 -4.21 24.53
C GLN A 316 -58.55 -2.71 24.95
N VAL A 317 -58.46 -1.80 23.94
CA VAL A 317 -58.97 -0.37 23.78
C VAL A 317 -58.64 0.72 24.86
N PRO A 318 -58.82 2.05 24.60
CA PRO A 318 -59.42 2.75 23.43
C PRO A 318 -58.55 3.81 22.71
N GLY A 319 -58.96 4.19 21.49
CA GLY A 319 -58.29 5.20 20.65
C GLY A 319 -59.04 6.55 20.55
N PRO A 320 -58.40 7.59 19.97
CA PRO A 320 -58.98 8.93 19.78
C PRO A 320 -59.80 9.06 18.47
N PRO A 321 -60.65 10.10 18.32
CA PRO A 321 -61.66 10.19 17.27
C PRO A 321 -61.16 10.79 15.94
N ALA A 322 -61.89 10.48 14.87
CA ALA A 322 -61.63 10.92 13.49
C ALA A 322 -62.12 12.36 13.19
N ARG A 323 -61.60 12.93 12.09
CA ARG A 323 -62.34 13.80 11.16
C ARG A 323 -61.82 13.62 9.73
N ASP A 324 -62.72 13.90 8.78
CA ASP A 324 -62.79 13.30 7.44
C ASP A 324 -62.90 14.42 6.34
N PRO A 325 -63.22 14.21 5.04
CA PRO A 325 -62.18 14.22 4.01
C PRO A 325 -62.42 15.08 2.73
N GLY A 326 -61.33 15.30 1.96
CA GLY A 326 -61.30 15.54 0.50
C GLY A 326 -61.88 16.86 -0.04
N PRO A 327 -61.97 17.06 -1.38
CA PRO A 327 -61.34 16.37 -2.54
C PRO A 327 -60.42 17.34 -3.35
N GLY A 328 -59.80 17.06 -4.52
CA GLY A 328 -59.62 15.85 -5.33
C GLY A 328 -59.10 16.15 -6.75
N ALA A 329 -58.44 15.16 -7.37
CA ALA A 329 -58.34 14.87 -8.82
C ALA A 329 -57.69 15.85 -9.86
N SER A 330 -56.62 15.33 -10.49
CA SER A 330 -56.44 15.11 -11.95
C SER A 330 -55.72 16.10 -12.89
N ALA A 331 -54.66 15.57 -13.52
CA ALA A 331 -54.30 15.55 -14.95
C ALA A 331 -54.30 16.82 -15.84
N GLY A 332 -53.18 16.99 -16.57
CA GLY A 332 -53.06 17.86 -17.76
C GLY A 332 -51.73 17.61 -18.48
N ALA A 333 -51.72 17.57 -19.81
CA ALA A 333 -50.58 17.11 -20.62
C ALA A 333 -49.98 18.19 -21.54
N SER A 334 -48.73 17.94 -21.95
CA SER A 334 -48.09 18.31 -23.25
C SER A 334 -48.16 19.75 -23.80
N SER A 335 -46.98 20.38 -23.94
CA SER A 335 -46.49 21.23 -25.05
C SER A 335 -45.18 21.89 -24.59
N GLY A 336 -44.20 22.30 -25.41
CA GLY A 336 -44.01 22.33 -26.87
C GLY A 336 -42.96 23.42 -27.20
N VAL A 337 -42.38 23.43 -28.42
CA VAL A 337 -41.39 24.43 -28.95
C VAL A 337 -39.96 24.30 -28.34
N SER A 338 -38.81 24.17 -29.02
CA SER A 338 -38.29 24.36 -30.41
C SER A 338 -37.40 25.60 -30.60
N GLY A 339 -36.34 25.49 -31.44
CA GLY A 339 -35.30 26.49 -31.73
C GLY A 339 -33.91 26.07 -31.18
N ALA A 340 -32.94 25.52 -31.92
CA ALA A 340 -32.34 25.82 -33.23
C ALA A 340 -31.38 27.04 -33.22
N GLY A 341 -30.09 26.81 -33.50
CA GLY A 341 -29.06 27.86 -33.57
C GLY A 341 -27.59 27.39 -33.63
N LEU A 342 -27.12 27.04 -34.83
CA LEU A 342 -25.72 27.11 -35.31
C LEU A 342 -25.69 28.21 -36.41
N PRO A 343 -24.55 28.84 -36.83
CA PRO A 343 -23.19 28.27 -37.00
C PRO A 343 -22.07 29.27 -36.49
N ASP A 344 -20.79 29.36 -36.93
CA ASP A 344 -20.01 28.72 -38.01
C ASP A 344 -18.45 28.79 -37.81
N ALA A 345 -17.73 28.11 -38.70
CA ALA A 345 -16.45 28.46 -39.37
C ALA A 345 -15.20 28.96 -38.57
N THR A 346 -14.25 28.02 -38.39
CA THR A 346 -12.82 28.07 -38.82
C THR A 346 -12.00 29.38 -38.84
N VAL A 347 -10.79 29.34 -38.25
CA VAL A 347 -9.51 29.76 -38.91
C VAL A 347 -8.34 28.89 -38.38
N VAL A 348 -7.44 28.48 -39.29
CA VAL A 348 -6.12 27.86 -39.02
C VAL A 348 -5.03 28.81 -39.55
N PRO A 349 -3.84 28.85 -38.92
CA PRO A 349 -2.62 28.96 -39.71
C PRO A 349 -1.56 27.91 -39.34
N ALA A 350 -0.72 27.57 -40.33
CA ALA A 350 0.39 26.63 -40.25
C ALA A 350 1.77 27.40 -40.32
N PRO A 351 2.95 26.79 -40.61
CA PRO A 351 4.06 26.83 -39.66
C PRO A 351 5.37 27.44 -40.23
N ASP A 352 6.51 27.04 -39.64
CA ASP A 352 7.92 27.15 -40.10
C ASP A 352 8.72 28.41 -39.67
N PRO A 353 10.09 28.34 -39.60
CA PRO A 353 10.97 27.29 -40.11
C PRO A 353 12.02 26.69 -39.14
N VAL A 354 12.69 25.65 -39.65
CA VAL A 354 13.82 24.90 -39.06
C VAL A 354 15.16 25.67 -39.16
N ALA A 355 16.02 25.52 -38.15
CA ALA A 355 17.46 25.77 -38.24
C ALA A 355 18.25 24.68 -37.47
N ALA A 356 19.45 24.34 -37.95
CA ALA A 356 20.20 23.14 -37.55
C ALA A 356 21.51 23.48 -36.76
N PRO A 357 22.50 22.57 -36.57
CA PRO A 357 23.02 22.26 -35.24
C PRO A 357 24.36 22.94 -34.87
N GLY A 358 24.65 23.03 -33.56
CA GLY A 358 25.89 23.61 -33.03
C GLY A 358 26.47 22.86 -31.83
N THR A 359 27.55 22.10 -32.10
CA THR A 359 28.72 21.82 -31.23
C THR A 359 28.56 21.57 -29.72
N ALA A 360 28.93 20.35 -29.29
CA ALA A 360 29.35 20.06 -27.92
C ALA A 360 30.80 20.56 -27.64
N PRO A 361 31.15 20.70 -26.35
CA PRO A 361 32.46 20.24 -25.89
C PRO A 361 32.36 19.29 -24.66
N VAL A 362 33.43 18.52 -24.46
CA VAL A 362 33.68 17.57 -23.35
C VAL A 362 35.17 17.75 -22.96
N PRO A 363 35.62 17.24 -21.81
CA PRO A 363 35.44 17.77 -20.46
C PRO A 363 36.72 18.43 -19.90
N ASP A 364 36.65 19.06 -18.73
CA ASP A 364 37.81 19.28 -17.86
C ASP A 364 37.53 18.71 -16.45
N ALA A 365 38.58 18.26 -15.77
CA ALA A 365 38.55 17.65 -14.44
C ALA A 365 39.89 17.91 -13.71
N PRO A 366 40.02 17.63 -12.39
CA PRO A 366 39.00 17.48 -11.35
C PRO A 366 39.19 18.51 -10.20
N GLY A 367 38.11 19.15 -9.76
CA GLY A 367 38.15 20.10 -8.62
C GLY A 367 37.35 19.61 -7.41
N THR A 368 38.04 19.36 -6.29
CA THR A 368 37.54 19.34 -4.90
C THR A 368 36.08 18.93 -4.66
N ARG A 369 35.86 17.68 -4.22
CA ARG A 369 34.56 17.22 -3.69
C ARG A 369 34.27 17.86 -2.33
N ASP A 370 33.29 18.74 -2.30
CA ASP A 370 32.67 19.20 -1.06
C ASP A 370 31.80 18.07 -0.44
N HIS A 371 31.82 17.94 0.88
CA HIS A 371 31.15 16.85 1.61
C HIS A 371 29.72 17.26 2.02
N GLY A 372 28.88 17.55 1.03
CA GLY A 372 27.52 18.09 1.21
C GLY A 372 26.37 17.22 0.69
N ALA A 373 26.59 15.91 0.47
CA ALA A 373 25.64 15.03 -0.23
C ALA A 373 25.46 13.68 0.47
N VAL A 374 24.66 13.65 1.56
CA VAL A 374 24.24 12.40 2.25
C VAL A 374 22.76 12.46 2.70
N LEU A 375 21.95 13.40 2.16
CA LEU A 375 20.57 13.65 2.63
C LEU A 375 19.48 13.69 1.53
N ASP A 376 19.84 13.69 0.24
CA ASP A 376 18.87 13.80 -0.87
C ASP A 376 18.39 12.42 -1.41
N GLU A 377 19.22 11.37 -1.27
CA GLU A 377 19.05 10.04 -1.91
C GLU A 377 17.76 9.30 -1.48
N ALA A 378 17.41 9.34 -0.19
CA ALA A 378 16.25 8.60 0.33
C ALA A 378 14.90 9.12 -0.20
N CYS A 379 14.81 10.41 -0.53
CA CYS A 379 13.55 11.04 -0.91
C CYS A 379 13.06 10.63 -2.30
N ASP A 380 13.99 10.48 -3.26
CA ASP A 380 13.65 10.03 -4.61
C ASP A 380 13.21 8.58 -4.65
N LEU A 381 13.89 7.69 -3.91
CA LEU A 381 13.60 6.26 -3.92
C LEU A 381 12.19 5.96 -3.40
N ASP A 382 11.81 6.55 -2.27
CA ASP A 382 10.46 6.39 -1.70
C ASP A 382 9.37 6.95 -2.62
N ARG A 383 9.66 8.04 -3.35
CA ARG A 383 8.75 8.58 -4.37
C ARG A 383 8.63 7.67 -5.58
N ILE A 384 9.72 7.06 -6.05
CA ILE A 384 9.72 6.11 -7.16
C ILE A 384 8.91 4.87 -6.80
N ARG A 385 9.05 4.36 -5.56
CA ARG A 385 8.26 3.27 -4.99
C ARG A 385 6.78 3.60 -4.98
N ALA A 386 6.39 4.71 -4.33
CA ALA A 386 4.99 5.13 -4.25
C ALA A 386 4.29 5.26 -5.63
N LEU A 387 4.98 5.83 -6.63
CA LEU A 387 4.47 5.92 -8.01
C LEU A 387 4.39 4.56 -8.73
N ALA A 388 5.18 3.57 -8.31
CA ALA A 388 5.12 2.23 -8.84
C ALA A 388 4.00 1.41 -8.17
N ASP A 389 3.81 1.56 -6.85
CA ASP A 389 2.73 0.92 -6.08
C ASP A 389 1.33 1.48 -6.42
N SER A 390 1.22 2.77 -6.78
CA SER A 390 -0.01 3.35 -7.32
C SER A 390 -0.35 2.86 -8.75
N GLY A 391 0.56 2.13 -9.40
CA GLY A 391 0.42 1.68 -10.78
C GLY A 391 0.83 2.72 -11.83
N GLU A 392 1.19 3.94 -11.44
CA GLU A 392 1.72 5.03 -12.29
C GLU A 392 3.14 4.77 -12.82
N THR A 393 3.37 3.58 -13.35
CA THR A 393 4.68 3.07 -13.76
C THR A 393 5.38 3.96 -14.81
N GLY A 394 4.64 4.78 -15.54
CA GLY A 394 5.19 5.81 -16.44
C GLY A 394 5.73 7.06 -15.74
N ALA A 395 5.13 7.47 -14.61
CA ALA A 395 5.64 8.52 -13.74
C ALA A 395 6.82 8.02 -12.90
N ALA A 396 6.71 6.82 -12.33
CA ALA A 396 7.81 6.14 -11.62
C ALA A 396 9.07 6.05 -12.51
N TRP A 397 8.92 5.64 -13.78
CA TRP A 397 10.03 5.60 -14.74
C TRP A 397 10.69 6.97 -14.98
N ARG A 398 9.92 8.05 -15.06
CA ARG A 398 10.48 9.41 -15.25
C ARG A 398 11.22 9.90 -14.00
N ALA A 399 10.67 9.66 -12.81
CA ALA A 399 11.32 9.99 -11.54
C ALA A 399 12.65 9.23 -11.40
N LEU A 400 12.62 7.91 -11.63
CA LEU A 400 13.81 7.04 -11.64
C LEU A 400 14.89 7.55 -12.61
N ARG A 401 14.52 7.91 -13.84
CA ARG A 401 15.49 8.44 -14.80
C ARG A 401 16.12 9.74 -14.33
N ALA A 402 15.34 10.67 -13.78
CA ALA A 402 15.87 11.92 -13.22
C ALA A 402 16.75 11.73 -11.96
N ALA A 403 16.54 10.65 -11.20
CA ALA A 403 17.42 10.25 -10.10
C ALA A 403 18.73 9.64 -10.62
N LEU A 404 18.66 8.70 -11.57
CA LEU A 404 19.84 8.08 -12.20
C LEU A 404 20.67 9.03 -13.08
N ASP A 405 20.08 10.11 -13.58
CA ASP A 405 20.81 11.16 -14.30
C ASP A 405 21.56 12.09 -13.32
N ARG A 406 21.22 12.09 -12.01
CA ARG A 406 21.98 12.75 -10.92
C ARG A 406 23.02 11.82 -10.31
N ASP A 407 22.63 10.62 -9.90
CA ASP A 407 23.55 9.56 -9.46
C ASP A 407 23.41 8.29 -10.33
N PRO A 408 24.29 8.12 -11.34
CA PRO A 408 24.33 6.91 -12.15
C PRO A 408 24.89 5.68 -11.44
N THR A 409 25.46 5.83 -10.24
CA THR A 409 26.21 4.83 -9.46
C THR A 409 25.48 4.31 -8.22
N ASP A 410 24.31 4.85 -7.88
CA ASP A 410 23.43 4.30 -6.85
C ASP A 410 22.95 2.88 -7.22
N THR A 411 23.35 1.91 -6.40
CA THR A 411 23.03 0.49 -6.58
C THR A 411 21.54 0.20 -6.45
N ALA A 412 20.83 0.86 -5.54
CA ALA A 412 19.39 0.69 -5.34
C ALA A 412 18.63 1.26 -6.55
N LEU A 413 18.93 2.49 -7.00
CA LEU A 413 18.31 3.06 -8.20
C LEU A 413 18.54 2.15 -9.43
N ARG A 414 19.71 1.53 -9.58
CA ARG A 414 19.96 0.52 -10.64
C ARG A 414 19.11 -0.75 -10.47
N PHE A 415 18.91 -1.22 -9.26
CA PHE A 415 18.01 -2.34 -8.98
C PHE A 415 16.55 -1.99 -9.31
N TYR A 416 16.06 -0.82 -8.89
CA TYR A 416 14.72 -0.34 -9.23
C TYR A 416 14.57 -0.02 -10.73
N GLU A 417 15.62 0.38 -11.46
CA GLU A 417 15.64 0.43 -12.93
C GLU A 417 15.47 -0.96 -13.55
N GLY A 418 16.13 -1.96 -12.98
CA GLY A 418 15.93 -3.37 -13.33
C GLY A 418 14.49 -3.83 -13.17
N LEU A 419 13.93 -3.62 -11.97
CA LEU A 419 12.56 -4.02 -11.65
C LEU A 419 11.53 -3.26 -12.49
N LEU A 420 11.65 -1.94 -12.62
CA LEU A 420 10.73 -1.14 -13.43
C LEU A 420 10.86 -1.48 -14.92
N ALA A 421 12.06 -1.62 -15.49
CA ALA A 421 12.18 -2.03 -16.89
C ALA A 421 11.49 -3.38 -17.16
N ARG A 422 11.56 -4.32 -16.20
CA ARG A 422 10.84 -5.61 -16.25
C ARG A 422 9.33 -5.44 -16.11
N THR A 423 8.82 -4.62 -15.19
CA THR A 423 7.38 -4.31 -15.13
C THR A 423 6.88 -3.57 -16.37
N LEU A 424 7.78 -3.08 -17.21
CA LEU A 424 7.48 -2.33 -18.42
C LEU A 424 7.70 -3.13 -19.72
N GLY A 425 8.03 -4.43 -19.62
CA GLY A 425 8.23 -5.34 -20.76
C GLY A 425 9.52 -5.07 -21.55
N ARG A 426 10.51 -4.43 -20.92
CA ARG A 426 11.79 -4.05 -21.54
C ARG A 426 12.91 -4.93 -21.01
N ASP A 427 12.82 -6.22 -21.25
CA ASP A 427 13.65 -7.22 -20.56
C ASP A 427 15.16 -7.04 -20.79
N ALA A 428 15.58 -6.56 -21.97
CA ALA A 428 16.97 -6.22 -22.27
C ALA A 428 17.45 -4.94 -21.55
N GLU A 429 16.56 -4.03 -21.15
CA GLU A 429 16.87 -2.90 -20.29
C GLU A 429 16.93 -3.36 -18.82
N ALA A 430 16.00 -4.22 -18.41
CA ALA A 430 15.95 -4.82 -17.08
C ALA A 430 17.21 -5.64 -16.77
N GLU A 431 17.64 -6.51 -17.68
CA GLU A 431 18.85 -7.31 -17.49
C GLU A 431 20.10 -6.43 -17.39
N ARG A 432 20.23 -5.40 -18.23
CA ARG A 432 21.36 -4.46 -18.15
C ARG A 432 21.39 -3.71 -16.82
N ALA A 433 20.25 -3.24 -16.34
CA ALA A 433 20.17 -2.50 -15.08
C ALA A 433 20.43 -3.40 -13.85
N LEU A 434 19.86 -4.61 -13.81
CA LEU A 434 20.18 -5.60 -12.76
C LEU A 434 21.66 -6.01 -12.78
N ARG A 435 22.25 -6.22 -13.96
CA ARG A 435 23.70 -6.47 -14.09
C ARG A 435 24.56 -5.26 -13.73
N ALA A 436 24.06 -4.02 -13.90
CA ALA A 436 24.73 -2.80 -13.46
C ALA A 436 24.71 -2.68 -11.93
N ALA A 437 23.58 -2.96 -11.28
CA ALA A 437 23.51 -3.06 -9.81
C ALA A 437 24.52 -4.11 -9.30
N LEU A 438 24.57 -5.30 -9.91
CA LEU A 438 25.53 -6.36 -9.58
C LEU A 438 26.99 -6.06 -9.92
N TYR A 439 27.25 -5.07 -10.77
CA TYR A 439 28.60 -4.59 -11.08
C TYR A 439 29.10 -3.62 -10.00
N LEU A 440 28.19 -2.79 -9.48
CA LEU A 440 28.43 -1.82 -8.40
C LEU A 440 28.56 -2.55 -7.06
N ASP A 441 27.61 -3.43 -6.74
CA ASP A 441 27.66 -4.33 -5.58
C ASP A 441 27.40 -5.79 -5.98
N ARG A 442 28.45 -6.60 -5.91
CA ARG A 442 28.38 -8.05 -6.18
C ARG A 442 27.68 -8.83 -5.07
N SER A 443 27.55 -8.26 -3.87
CA SER A 443 26.90 -8.90 -2.72
C SER A 443 25.39 -8.70 -2.69
N PHE A 444 24.83 -7.90 -3.60
CA PHE A 444 23.42 -7.53 -3.62
C PHE A 444 22.49 -8.71 -3.92
N VAL A 445 22.02 -9.37 -2.85
CA VAL A 445 21.21 -10.59 -2.89
C VAL A 445 19.95 -10.41 -3.76
N MET A 446 19.21 -9.31 -3.56
CA MET A 446 17.96 -9.06 -4.30
C MET A 446 18.20 -8.87 -5.79
N ALA A 447 19.28 -8.21 -6.19
CA ALA A 447 19.62 -8.07 -7.61
C ALA A 447 19.96 -9.42 -8.27
N HIS A 448 20.66 -10.33 -7.58
CA HIS A 448 20.87 -11.71 -8.06
C HIS A 448 19.55 -12.49 -8.16
N TYR A 449 18.70 -12.42 -7.13
CA TYR A 449 17.41 -13.11 -7.11
C TYR A 449 16.50 -12.66 -8.26
N HIS A 450 16.31 -11.34 -8.43
CA HIS A 450 15.46 -10.81 -9.49
C HIS A 450 16.05 -11.01 -10.90
N LEU A 451 17.39 -11.03 -11.05
CA LEU A 451 18.05 -11.41 -12.30
C LEU A 451 17.79 -12.88 -12.63
N GLY A 452 17.87 -13.77 -11.64
CA GLY A 452 17.49 -15.17 -11.77
C GLY A 452 16.06 -15.34 -12.30
N LEU A 453 15.08 -14.71 -11.63
CA LEU A 453 13.67 -14.74 -12.05
C LEU A 453 13.43 -14.14 -13.44
N LEU A 454 14.19 -13.12 -13.85
CA LEU A 454 14.13 -12.56 -15.20
C LEU A 454 14.67 -13.55 -16.25
N LEU A 455 15.80 -14.20 -15.96
CA LEU A 455 16.42 -15.18 -16.86
C LEU A 455 15.58 -16.46 -17.02
N ILE A 456 14.80 -16.85 -16.00
CA ILE A 456 13.76 -17.89 -16.12
C ILE A 456 12.71 -17.46 -17.15
N ALA A 457 12.16 -16.25 -17.02
CA ALA A 457 11.14 -15.74 -17.95
C ALA A 457 11.67 -15.68 -19.40
N LEU A 458 12.94 -15.29 -19.57
CA LEU A 458 13.67 -15.26 -20.84
C LEU A 458 14.14 -16.64 -21.35
N GLN A 459 13.74 -17.75 -20.72
CA GLN A 459 14.10 -19.12 -21.12
C GLN A 459 15.62 -19.36 -21.21
N ARG A 460 16.40 -18.74 -20.30
CA ARG A 460 17.87 -18.88 -20.20
C ARG A 460 18.27 -19.62 -18.92
N PRO A 461 17.93 -20.92 -18.79
CA PRO A 461 18.05 -21.67 -17.53
C PRO A 461 19.49 -21.73 -16.99
N SER A 462 20.49 -21.91 -17.86
CA SER A 462 21.91 -21.99 -17.45
C SER A 462 22.46 -20.68 -16.86
N GLU A 463 21.85 -19.54 -17.18
CA GLU A 463 22.19 -18.26 -16.56
C GLU A 463 21.34 -17.99 -15.32
N ALA A 464 20.05 -18.35 -15.36
CA ALA A 464 19.16 -18.27 -14.21
C ALA A 464 19.69 -19.08 -13.01
N VAL A 465 20.15 -20.31 -13.23
CA VAL A 465 20.75 -21.15 -12.18
C VAL A 465 21.92 -20.44 -11.52
N ARG A 466 22.86 -19.84 -12.28
CA ARG A 466 24.01 -19.12 -11.71
C ARG A 466 23.60 -17.90 -10.88
N ALA A 467 22.61 -17.13 -11.33
CA ALA A 467 22.11 -15.98 -10.59
C ALA A 467 21.38 -16.41 -9.29
N LEU A 468 20.59 -17.49 -9.34
CA LEU A 468 19.91 -18.03 -8.16
C LEU A 468 20.88 -18.70 -7.18
N ASP A 469 21.91 -19.42 -7.66
CA ASP A 469 22.97 -19.99 -6.82
C ASP A 469 23.74 -18.89 -6.06
N ASN A 470 24.04 -17.76 -6.72
CA ASN A 470 24.64 -16.61 -6.06
C ASN A 470 23.72 -16.02 -4.99
N ALA A 471 22.42 -15.86 -5.28
CA ALA A 471 21.45 -15.36 -4.31
C ALA A 471 21.37 -16.27 -3.07
N VAL A 472 21.31 -17.59 -3.26
CA VAL A 472 21.33 -18.59 -2.17
C VAL A 472 22.61 -18.47 -1.34
N ALA A 473 23.79 -18.46 -2.00
CA ALA A 473 25.08 -18.44 -1.31
C ALA A 473 25.30 -17.14 -0.51
N LEU A 474 24.96 -16.00 -1.08
CA LEU A 474 25.07 -14.70 -0.41
C LEU A 474 24.08 -14.58 0.75
N SER A 475 22.83 -15.01 0.57
CA SER A 475 21.86 -15.10 1.66
C SER A 475 22.37 -15.97 2.82
N GLN A 476 22.89 -17.16 2.52
CA GLN A 476 23.39 -18.08 3.56
C GLN A 476 24.59 -17.50 4.33
N ALA A 477 25.41 -16.67 3.70
CA ALA A 477 26.54 -15.99 4.34
C ALA A 477 26.11 -14.87 5.31
N LEU A 478 24.91 -14.29 5.16
CA LEU A 478 24.42 -13.19 5.99
C LEU A 478 23.73 -13.66 7.29
N GLY A 479 23.45 -14.96 7.44
CA GLY A 479 22.66 -15.53 8.54
C GLY A 479 21.15 -15.49 8.26
N PRO A 480 20.38 -16.52 8.65
CA PRO A 480 19.03 -16.74 8.13
C PRO A 480 18.04 -15.62 8.47
N ASP A 481 18.10 -15.06 9.68
CA ASP A 481 17.16 -14.03 10.15
C ASP A 481 17.55 -12.60 9.73
N THR A 482 18.67 -12.43 9.01
CA THR A 482 19.17 -11.10 8.61
C THR A 482 18.27 -10.49 7.54
N ALA A 483 17.59 -9.38 7.86
CA ALA A 483 16.77 -8.64 6.91
C ALA A 483 17.63 -8.11 5.74
N LEU A 484 17.16 -8.32 4.50
CA LEU A 484 17.88 -7.90 3.30
C LEU A 484 17.52 -6.46 2.89
N PRO A 485 18.52 -5.62 2.57
CA PRO A 485 18.32 -4.38 1.81
C PRO A 485 17.50 -4.64 0.54
N GLU A 486 16.55 -3.75 0.27
CA GLU A 486 15.60 -3.81 -0.85
C GLU A 486 14.79 -5.13 -0.95
N GLY A 487 14.87 -5.99 0.07
CA GLY A 487 14.09 -7.23 0.20
C GLY A 487 12.65 -6.99 0.63
N ASP A 488 12.25 -5.72 0.77
CA ASP A 488 11.00 -5.30 1.40
C ASP A 488 10.77 -5.98 2.77
N GLY A 489 11.89 -6.21 3.46
CA GLY A 489 12.04 -6.89 4.75
C GLY A 489 11.86 -8.41 4.74
N ALA A 490 11.98 -9.05 3.58
CA ALA A 490 12.37 -10.45 3.55
C ALA A 490 13.76 -10.65 4.17
N SER A 491 13.89 -11.70 4.97
CA SER A 491 15.14 -12.20 5.52
C SER A 491 16.01 -12.90 4.46
N ALA A 492 17.29 -13.07 4.78
CA ALA A 492 18.21 -13.80 3.93
C ALA A 492 17.77 -15.27 3.76
N GLY A 493 17.23 -15.89 4.82
CA GLY A 493 16.65 -17.22 4.80
C GLY A 493 15.48 -17.37 3.81
N GLU A 494 14.54 -16.43 3.81
CA GLU A 494 13.41 -16.40 2.85
C GLU A 494 13.88 -16.38 1.41
N ILE A 495 14.84 -15.50 1.09
CA ILE A 495 15.33 -15.35 -0.28
C ILE A 495 16.21 -16.53 -0.68
N ALA A 496 16.96 -17.15 0.24
CA ALA A 496 17.64 -18.42 -0.02
C ALA A 496 16.64 -19.54 -0.35
N ALA A 497 15.58 -19.71 0.46
CA ALA A 497 14.56 -20.72 0.22
C ALA A 497 13.82 -20.49 -1.11
N SER A 498 13.43 -19.25 -1.40
CA SER A 498 12.74 -18.86 -2.63
C SER A 498 13.62 -19.04 -3.87
N ALA A 499 14.89 -18.64 -3.80
CA ALA A 499 15.85 -18.82 -4.88
C ALA A 499 16.16 -20.32 -5.10
N ALA A 500 16.29 -21.12 -4.04
CA ALA A 500 16.48 -22.56 -4.13
C ALA A 500 15.27 -23.28 -4.75
N ALA A 501 14.03 -22.87 -4.42
CA ALA A 501 12.82 -23.40 -5.04
C ALA A 501 12.73 -23.05 -6.54
N ALA A 502 12.96 -21.79 -6.90
CA ALA A 502 13.00 -21.35 -8.29
C ALA A 502 14.09 -22.08 -9.11
N ARG A 503 15.25 -22.33 -8.50
CA ARG A 503 16.34 -23.12 -9.08
C ARG A 503 15.94 -24.58 -9.28
N ALA A 504 15.32 -25.21 -8.28
CA ALA A 504 14.89 -26.61 -8.34
C ALA A 504 13.86 -26.85 -9.46
N ALA A 505 12.95 -25.89 -9.69
CA ALA A 505 11.98 -25.94 -10.79
C ALA A 505 12.65 -26.07 -12.18
N LEU A 506 13.81 -25.45 -12.38
CA LEU A 506 14.57 -25.55 -13.63
C LEU A 506 15.19 -26.95 -13.84
N GLY A 507 15.60 -27.63 -12.76
CA GLY A 507 16.13 -28.99 -12.81
C GLY A 507 15.08 -30.04 -13.19
N GLY A 508 13.82 -29.83 -12.76
CA GLY A 508 12.71 -30.77 -13.02
C GLY A 508 12.33 -30.93 -14.50
N VAL A 509 12.71 -29.98 -15.36
CA VAL A 509 12.40 -30.01 -16.80
C VAL A 509 13.30 -30.98 -17.57
N GLY A 510 14.52 -31.23 -17.09
CA GLY A 510 15.47 -32.15 -17.73
C GLY A 510 15.15 -33.64 -17.50
N SER A 511 14.50 -33.98 -16.39
CA SER A 511 14.29 -35.38 -15.96
C SER A 511 13.07 -36.08 -16.58
N ARG A 512 12.32 -35.43 -17.49
CA ARG A 512 11.16 -36.03 -18.18
C ARG A 512 11.43 -36.39 -19.65
N ARG A 513 12.70 -36.54 -20.03
CA ARG A 513 13.14 -37.04 -21.34
C ARG A 513 14.30 -38.04 -21.19
N SER A 514 13.96 -39.21 -20.68
CA SER A 514 14.74 -40.45 -20.76
C SER A 514 13.76 -41.62 -20.82
#